data_AF-A0A966QAR0-F1
#
_entry.id   AF-A0A966QAR0-F1
#
_cell.length_a   1.000
_cell.length_b   1.000
_cell.length_c   1.000
_cell.angle_alpha   90.00
_cell.angle_beta   90.00
_cell.angle_gamma   90.00
#
_symmetry.space_group_name_H-M   'P 1'
#
loop_
_entity.id
_entity.type
_entity.pdbx_description
1 polymer ?
#
loop_
_entity_poly.entity_id
_entity_poly.type
_entity_poly.pdbx_seq_one_letter_code
_entity_poly.pdbx_strand_id
1 'polypeptide(L)'
;MRLLLSLGAFLCLASLQLSPAQSGNPAASEDAEMERRKILKAADQVDRVDQQVDQIQSRVTSLEQLITELRQQSQSLKESLANAAAKSSEDRAALLEEVSKMLAERKEREKPKPADKPTASKTTEKEGYEHVVAKGDTLSSIAQAYNSEYQLKLTAESIRQANQLPKGAPLKVGQKLLLPSK
;
A
#
# COMPACT_ATOMS: atom_id res chain seq x y z
N MET A 1 -41.63 -45.52 1.89
CA MET A 1 -41.71 -46.46 0.73
C MET A 1 -40.62 -47.49 0.95
N ARG A 2 -40.90 -48.71 1.44
CA ARG A 2 -41.29 -49.91 0.65
C ARG A 2 -40.28 -50.12 -0.50
N LEU A 3 -39.46 -51.16 -0.59
CA LEU A 3 -39.73 -52.58 -0.36
C LEU A 3 -38.40 -53.36 -0.20
N LEU A 4 -38.39 -54.36 0.69
CA LEU A 4 -37.48 -55.49 0.67
C LEU A 4 -37.67 -56.29 -0.63
N LEU A 5 -36.61 -56.86 -1.19
CA LEU A 5 -36.68 -58.16 -1.88
C LEU A 5 -35.42 -58.98 -1.55
N SER A 6 -35.60 -59.96 -0.66
CA SER A 6 -34.73 -61.13 -0.50
C SER A 6 -35.41 -62.28 -1.25
N LEU A 7 -34.70 -62.95 -2.15
CA LEU A 7 -34.96 -64.31 -2.69
C LEU A 7 -33.84 -64.55 -3.71
N GLY A 8 -33.10 -65.64 -3.80
CA GLY A 8 -33.11 -66.96 -3.19
C GLY A 8 -32.19 -67.83 -4.07
N ALA A 9 -31.29 -68.59 -3.43
CA ALA A 9 -30.56 -69.77 -3.88
C ALA A 9 -30.34 -70.03 -5.40
N PHE A 10 -29.08 -70.16 -5.82
CA PHE A 10 -28.67 -71.37 -6.54
C PHE A 10 -27.21 -71.75 -6.24
N LEU A 11 -27.08 -72.94 -5.70
CA LEU A 11 -25.88 -73.73 -5.50
C LEU A 11 -25.20 -73.99 -6.86
N CYS A 12 -23.97 -73.54 -7.03
CA CYS A 12 -23.07 -74.14 -8.02
C CYS A 12 -21.66 -74.14 -7.44
N LEU A 13 -21.34 -75.27 -6.79
CA LEU A 13 -19.97 -75.72 -6.58
C LEU A 13 -19.28 -75.81 -7.96
N ALA A 14 -18.63 -74.74 -8.38
CA ALA A 14 -17.52 -74.83 -9.31
C ALA A 14 -16.26 -74.83 -8.44
N SER A 15 -15.86 -76.02 -8.03
CA SER A 15 -14.52 -76.33 -7.55
C SER A 15 -13.49 -75.72 -8.50
N LEU A 16 -13.00 -74.52 -8.17
CA LEU A 16 -11.86 -73.92 -8.82
C LEU A 16 -10.64 -74.66 -8.26
N GLN A 17 -10.41 -75.82 -8.88
CA GLN A 17 -9.22 -76.63 -8.72
C GLN A 17 -8.01 -75.72 -8.84
N LEU A 18 -7.34 -75.55 -7.70
CA LEU A 18 -5.96 -75.13 -7.61
C LEU A 18 -5.16 -76.10 -8.49
N SER A 19 -4.84 -75.70 -9.72
CA SER A 19 -3.92 -76.44 -10.59
C SER A 19 -2.50 -75.93 -10.34
N PRO A 20 -1.58 -76.75 -9.81
CA PRO A 20 -0.17 -76.44 -9.77
C PRO A 20 0.51 -77.13 -10.94
N ALA A 21 0.78 -76.40 -12.03
CA ALA A 21 1.77 -76.82 -13.03
C ALA A 21 2.18 -75.62 -13.88
N GLN A 22 3.09 -74.82 -13.34
CA GLN A 22 3.97 -74.00 -14.15
C GLN A 22 4.82 -74.94 -15.03
N SER A 23 4.44 -75.11 -16.29
CA SER A 23 5.42 -75.24 -17.37
C SER A 23 5.83 -73.82 -17.75
N GLY A 24 6.83 -73.29 -17.02
CA GLY A 24 7.27 -71.91 -17.19
C GLY A 24 7.84 -71.69 -18.58
N ASN A 25 7.08 -71.04 -19.46
CA ASN A 25 7.69 -70.29 -20.56
C ASN A 25 8.35 -69.06 -19.92
N PRO A 26 9.69 -68.99 -19.83
CA PRO A 26 10.39 -67.95 -19.08
C PRO A 26 10.02 -66.53 -19.55
N ALA A 27 9.70 -66.37 -20.84
CA ALA A 27 9.27 -65.11 -21.42
C ALA A 27 7.95 -64.59 -20.79
N ALA A 28 6.98 -65.46 -20.51
CA ALA A 28 5.70 -65.03 -19.94
C ALA A 28 5.82 -64.58 -18.47
N SER A 29 6.75 -65.19 -17.71
CA SER A 29 7.07 -64.73 -16.35
C SER A 29 7.81 -63.40 -16.36
N GLU A 30 8.75 -63.20 -17.29
CA GLU A 30 9.50 -61.95 -17.43
C GLU A 30 8.58 -60.76 -17.79
N ASP A 31 7.62 -60.97 -18.70
CA ASP A 31 6.63 -59.96 -19.07
C ASP A 31 5.74 -59.56 -17.87
N ALA A 32 5.27 -60.53 -17.08
CA ALA A 32 4.47 -60.27 -15.89
C ALA A 32 5.27 -59.49 -14.82
N GLU A 33 6.56 -59.78 -14.65
CA GLU A 33 7.44 -59.02 -13.76
C GLU A 33 7.66 -57.58 -14.24
N MET A 34 7.82 -57.38 -15.55
CA MET A 34 7.95 -56.03 -16.12
C MET A 34 6.70 -55.19 -15.89
N GLU A 35 5.51 -55.75 -16.10
CA GLU A 35 4.24 -55.06 -15.82
C GLU A 35 4.10 -54.71 -14.34
N ARG A 36 4.43 -55.63 -13.43
CA ARG A 36 4.43 -55.37 -11.99
C ARG A 36 5.39 -54.24 -11.60
N ARG A 37 6.58 -54.18 -12.22
CA ARG A 37 7.54 -53.08 -12.00
C ARG A 37 7.01 -51.74 -12.50
N LYS A 38 6.30 -51.71 -13.63
CA LYS A 38 5.65 -50.47 -14.12
C LYS A 38 4.58 -50.00 -13.15
N ILE A 39 3.74 -50.90 -12.66
CA ILE A 39 2.71 -50.59 -11.66
C ILE A 39 3.33 -50.03 -10.38
N LEU A 40 4.42 -50.65 -9.89
CA LEU A 40 5.11 -50.15 -8.71
C LEU A 40 5.67 -48.74 -8.91
N LYS A 41 6.32 -48.47 -10.04
CA LYS A 41 6.81 -47.12 -10.36
C LYS A 41 5.68 -46.09 -10.48
N ALA A 42 4.53 -46.50 -11.02
CA ALA A 42 3.35 -45.65 -11.12
C ALA A 42 2.78 -45.37 -9.72
N ALA A 43 2.76 -46.34 -8.82
CA ALA A 43 2.37 -46.14 -7.42
C ALA A 43 3.30 -45.14 -6.70
N ASP A 44 4.63 -45.31 -6.83
CA ASP A 44 5.59 -44.35 -6.28
C ASP A 44 5.40 -42.92 -6.85
N GLN A 45 4.95 -42.82 -8.12
CA GLN A 45 4.65 -41.54 -8.74
C GLN A 45 3.36 -40.93 -8.20
N VAL A 46 2.32 -41.74 -7.92
CA VAL A 46 1.09 -41.28 -7.27
C VAL A 46 1.41 -40.75 -5.87
N ASP A 47 2.19 -41.48 -5.07
CA ASP A 47 2.58 -41.04 -3.72
C ASP A 47 3.30 -39.67 -3.74
N ARG A 48 4.17 -39.45 -4.74
CA ARG A 48 4.83 -38.16 -4.93
C ARG A 48 3.86 -37.05 -5.29
N VAL A 49 2.88 -37.33 -6.16
CA VAL A 49 1.87 -36.34 -6.54
C VAL A 49 0.97 -36.02 -5.35
N ASP A 50 0.58 -37.01 -4.54
CA ASP A 50 -0.22 -36.80 -3.34
C ASP A 50 0.52 -35.90 -2.34
N GLN A 51 1.82 -36.13 -2.11
CA GLN A 51 2.65 -35.24 -1.30
C GLN A 51 2.70 -33.81 -1.87
N GLN A 52 2.76 -33.64 -3.19
CA GLN A 52 2.71 -32.33 -3.82
C GLN A 52 1.34 -31.66 -3.64
N VAL A 53 0.25 -32.41 -3.75
CA VAL A 53 -1.11 -31.92 -3.54
C VAL A 53 -1.27 -31.45 -2.10
N ASP A 54 -0.81 -32.21 -1.11
CA ASP A 54 -0.85 -31.82 0.31
C ASP A 54 -0.05 -30.52 0.55
N GLN A 55 1.13 -30.41 -0.05
CA GLN A 55 1.94 -29.19 0.04
C GLN A 55 1.24 -27.99 -0.61
N ILE A 56 0.61 -28.19 -1.77
CA ILE A 56 -0.15 -27.14 -2.46
C ILE A 56 -1.35 -26.71 -1.61
N GLN A 57 -2.10 -27.65 -1.05
CA GLN A 57 -3.24 -27.36 -0.18
C GLN A 57 -2.82 -26.54 1.04
N SER A 58 -1.71 -26.93 1.71
CA SER A 58 -1.14 -26.15 2.82
C SER A 58 -0.79 -24.72 2.42
N ARG A 59 -0.19 -24.53 1.24
CA ARG A 59 0.11 -23.19 0.70
C ARG A 59 -1.15 -22.40 0.39
N VAL A 60 -2.18 -23.03 -0.16
CA VAL A 60 -3.48 -22.37 -0.44
C VAL A 60 -4.10 -21.88 0.87
N THR A 61 -4.17 -22.73 1.90
CA THR A 61 -4.69 -22.32 3.22
C THR A 61 -3.88 -21.17 3.81
N SER A 62 -2.55 -21.19 3.70
CA SER A 62 -1.69 -20.09 4.17
C SER A 62 -1.95 -18.80 3.39
N LEU A 63 -2.12 -18.86 2.06
CA LEU A 63 -2.45 -17.71 1.24
C LEU A 63 -3.84 -17.14 1.58
N GLU A 64 -4.84 -17.99 1.82
CA GLU A 64 -6.18 -17.56 2.24
C GLU A 64 -6.16 -16.83 3.60
N GLN A 65 -5.35 -17.30 4.55
CA GLN A 65 -5.11 -16.62 5.81
C GLN A 65 -4.45 -15.25 5.60
N LEU A 66 -3.41 -15.17 4.75
CA LEU A 66 -2.74 -13.90 4.44
C LEU A 66 -3.68 -12.89 3.77
N ILE A 67 -4.55 -13.34 2.86
CA ILE A 67 -5.55 -12.48 2.22
C ILE A 67 -6.54 -11.92 3.26
N THR A 68 -6.96 -12.76 4.21
CA THR A 68 -7.87 -12.35 5.27
C THR A 68 -7.22 -11.31 6.19
N GLU A 69 -5.97 -11.57 6.60
CA GLU A 69 -5.17 -10.63 7.40
C GLU A 69 -4.99 -9.30 6.68
N LEU A 70 -4.61 -9.31 5.40
CA LEU A 70 -4.41 -8.10 4.62
C LEU A 70 -5.71 -7.27 4.48
N ARG A 71 -6.85 -7.94 4.33
CA ARG A 71 -8.16 -7.26 4.32
C ARG A 71 -8.46 -6.61 5.67
N GLN A 72 -8.19 -7.30 6.77
CA GLN A 72 -8.38 -6.76 8.11
C GLN A 72 -7.46 -5.55 8.35
N GLN A 73 -6.19 -5.63 7.94
CA GLN A 73 -5.25 -4.52 8.02
C GLN A 73 -5.74 -3.31 7.20
N SER A 74 -6.17 -3.52 5.96
CA SER A 74 -6.72 -2.46 5.11
C SER A 74 -7.95 -1.78 5.74
N GLN A 75 -8.86 -2.57 6.32
CA GLN A 75 -10.03 -2.05 7.01
C GLN A 75 -9.64 -1.23 8.25
N SER A 76 -8.72 -1.74 9.08
CA SER A 76 -8.24 -1.03 10.27
C SER A 76 -7.54 0.28 9.92
N LEU A 77 -6.74 0.30 8.85
CA LEU A 77 -6.08 1.51 8.36
C LEU A 77 -7.10 2.52 7.87
N LYS A 78 -8.12 2.07 7.11
CA LYS A 78 -9.20 2.94 6.63
C LYS A 78 -9.97 3.58 7.79
N GLU A 79 -10.28 2.82 8.84
CA GLU A 79 -10.92 3.34 10.05
C GLU A 79 -10.02 4.33 10.79
N SER A 80 -8.73 4.02 10.95
CA SER A 80 -7.78 4.94 11.58
C SER A 80 -7.66 6.26 10.82
N LEU A 81 -7.65 6.22 9.49
CA LEU A 81 -7.63 7.40 8.62
C LEU A 81 -8.91 8.22 8.75
N ALA A 82 -10.07 7.55 8.75
CA ALA A 82 -11.36 8.21 8.92
C ALA A 82 -11.46 8.91 10.29
N ASN A 83 -11.03 8.24 11.36
CA ASN A 83 -11.01 8.81 12.71
C ASN A 83 -10.04 10.00 12.81
N ALA A 84 -8.84 9.89 12.22
CA ALA A 84 -7.87 10.98 12.20
C ALA A 84 -8.39 12.19 11.39
N ALA A 85 -9.04 11.95 10.25
CA ALA A 85 -9.65 13.00 9.43
C ALA A 85 -10.81 13.68 10.17
N ALA A 86 -11.69 12.90 10.82
CA ALA A 86 -12.79 13.42 11.63
C ALA A 86 -12.26 14.30 12.76
N LYS A 87 -11.30 13.80 13.55
CA LYS A 87 -10.67 14.55 14.65
C LYS A 87 -9.99 15.82 14.16
N SER A 88 -9.21 15.75 13.08
CA SER A 88 -8.56 16.94 12.51
C SER A 88 -9.57 17.97 11.99
N SER A 89 -10.71 17.52 11.45
CA SER A 89 -11.77 18.43 10.98
C SER A 89 -12.47 19.13 12.15
N GLU A 90 -12.68 18.41 13.25
CA GLU A 90 -13.25 18.93 14.49
C GLU A 90 -12.31 19.94 15.15
N ASP A 91 -11.03 19.59 15.31
CA ASP A 91 -9.99 20.48 15.82
C ASP A 91 -9.89 21.75 14.95
N ARG A 92 -9.93 21.60 13.62
CA ARG A 92 -9.89 22.74 12.69
C ARG A 92 -11.13 23.63 12.82
N ALA A 93 -12.32 23.04 13.00
CA ALA A 93 -13.55 23.81 13.20
C ALA A 93 -13.50 24.60 14.51
N ALA A 94 -13.07 23.98 15.60
CA ALA A 94 -12.92 24.64 16.90
C ALA A 94 -11.90 25.81 16.86
N LEU A 95 -10.76 25.62 16.17
CA LEU A 95 -9.77 26.68 16.00
C LEU A 95 -10.30 27.86 15.16
N LEU A 96 -11.11 27.59 14.13
CA LEU A 96 -11.72 28.65 13.32
C LEU A 96 -12.74 29.46 14.13
N GLU A 97 -13.51 28.83 15.01
CA GLU A 97 -14.42 29.51 15.93
C GLU A 97 -13.67 30.40 16.91
N GLU A 98 -12.60 29.88 17.54
CA GLU A 98 -11.77 30.65 18.47
C GLU A 98 -11.09 31.85 17.79
N VAL A 99 -10.57 31.66 16.57
CA VAL A 99 -10.00 32.76 15.76
C VAL A 99 -11.06 33.80 15.41
N SER A 100 -12.27 33.37 15.04
CA SER A 100 -13.38 34.28 14.73
C SER A 100 -13.77 35.11 15.94
N LYS A 101 -13.79 34.50 17.13
CA LYS A 101 -14.07 35.17 18.41
C LYS A 101 -12.97 36.17 18.78
N MET A 102 -11.70 35.78 18.67
CA MET A 102 -10.57 36.68 18.90
C MET A 102 -10.60 37.91 17.96
N LEU A 103 -10.94 37.70 16.69
CA LEU A 103 -11.08 38.79 15.72
C LEU A 103 -12.26 39.71 16.05
N ALA A 104 -13.40 39.16 16.49
CA ALA A 104 -14.54 39.95 16.93
C ALA A 104 -14.21 40.80 18.17
N GLU A 105 -13.59 40.20 19.20
CA GLU A 105 -13.14 40.93 20.40
C GLU A 105 -12.12 42.02 20.06
N ARG A 106 -11.20 41.77 19.12
CA ARG A 106 -10.22 42.77 18.66
C ARG A 106 -10.90 43.92 17.90
N LYS A 107 -11.88 43.61 17.05
CA LYS A 107 -12.68 44.58 16.29
C LYS A 107 -13.55 45.45 17.19
N GLU A 108 -14.02 44.91 18.32
CA GLU A 108 -14.79 45.66 19.32
C GLU A 108 -13.90 46.57 20.19
N ARG A 109 -12.64 46.16 20.44
CA ARG A 109 -11.59 47.00 21.03
C ARG A 109 -11.04 48.07 20.08
N GLU A 110 -11.33 47.98 18.78
CA GLU A 110 -10.90 48.91 17.71
C GLU A 110 -11.99 49.92 17.27
N LYS A 111 -12.93 50.34 18.15
CA LYS A 111 -13.73 51.55 17.86
C LYS A 111 -12.80 52.77 17.70
N PRO A 112 -12.92 53.56 16.62
CA PRO A 112 -11.83 54.40 16.15
C PRO A 112 -11.72 55.73 16.90
N LYS A 113 -10.50 56.07 17.33
CA LYS A 113 -10.05 57.47 17.45
C LYS A 113 -9.48 57.86 16.08
N PRO A 114 -9.83 59.03 15.50
CA PRO A 114 -9.37 59.38 14.16
C PRO A 114 -7.89 59.76 14.11
N ALA A 115 -7.26 59.45 12.96
CA ALA A 115 -5.85 59.60 12.57
C ALA A 115 -4.92 58.49 13.11
N ASP A 116 -4.16 57.73 12.32
CA ASP A 116 -3.47 58.05 11.07
C ASP A 116 -3.47 56.86 10.08
N LYS A 117 -3.49 57.17 8.79
CA LYS A 117 -3.28 56.22 7.69
C LYS A 117 -1.87 55.60 7.80
N PRO A 118 -1.71 54.26 7.79
CA PRO A 118 -0.47 53.68 7.31
C PRO A 118 -0.44 53.91 5.81
N THR A 119 0.49 54.76 5.42
CA THR A 119 0.83 55.07 4.04
C THR A 119 1.11 53.75 3.32
N ALA A 120 0.36 53.51 2.24
CA ALA A 120 0.72 52.55 1.22
C ALA A 120 2.17 52.80 0.81
N SER A 121 3.09 51.95 1.28
CA SER A 121 4.46 51.96 0.81
C SER A 121 4.44 51.33 -0.56
N LYS A 122 4.48 52.21 -1.57
CA LYS A 122 4.61 51.98 -3.00
C LYS A 122 5.16 50.58 -3.32
N THR A 123 4.28 49.76 -3.87
CA THR A 123 4.57 48.72 -4.85
C THR A 123 5.56 49.29 -5.88
N THR A 124 6.82 48.91 -5.73
CA THR A 124 7.66 48.72 -6.91
C THR A 124 7.33 47.32 -7.39
N GLU A 125 6.72 47.23 -8.56
CA GLU A 125 6.48 45.99 -9.29
C GLU A 125 7.82 45.27 -9.51
N LYS A 126 8.26 44.49 -8.53
CA LYS A 126 9.26 43.46 -8.76
C LYS A 126 8.48 42.23 -9.20
N GLU A 127 8.39 42.04 -10.51
CA GLU A 127 7.93 40.79 -11.11
C GLU A 127 8.79 39.65 -10.55
N GLY A 128 8.14 38.71 -9.86
CA GLY A 128 8.78 37.61 -9.17
C GLY A 128 7.77 36.68 -8.51
N TYR A 129 8.23 35.49 -8.15
CA TYR A 129 7.44 34.50 -7.43
C TYR A 129 7.57 34.72 -5.93
N GLU A 130 6.48 34.53 -5.18
CA GLU A 130 6.55 34.46 -3.72
C GLU A 130 6.71 33.00 -3.28
N HIS A 131 7.69 32.76 -2.40
CA HIS A 131 7.92 31.46 -1.80
C HIS A 131 7.90 31.55 -0.27
N VAL A 132 7.19 30.62 0.37
CA VAL A 132 7.17 30.49 1.83
C VAL A 132 8.11 29.36 2.23
N VAL A 133 9.17 29.69 2.97
CA VAL A 133 10.22 28.75 3.38
C VAL A 133 9.62 27.61 4.20
N ALA A 134 9.83 26.37 3.76
CA ALA A 134 9.49 25.15 4.47
C ALA A 134 10.68 24.59 5.28
N LYS A 135 10.42 23.57 6.10
CA LYS A 135 11.47 22.92 6.89
C LYS A 135 12.45 22.18 5.98
N GLY A 136 13.73 22.53 6.09
CA GLY A 136 14.81 21.93 5.28
C GLY A 136 15.18 22.73 4.04
N ASP A 137 14.45 23.82 3.75
CA ASP A 137 14.78 24.69 2.63
C ASP A 137 16.06 25.49 2.88
N THR A 138 16.82 25.62 1.81
CA THR A 138 17.99 26.50 1.69
C THR A 138 17.80 27.40 0.48
N LEU A 139 18.48 28.56 0.44
CA LEU A 139 18.43 29.43 -0.75
C LEU A 139 18.84 28.68 -2.02
N SER A 140 19.78 27.73 -1.92
CA SER A 140 20.23 26.90 -3.03
C SER A 140 19.17 25.89 -3.47
N SER A 141 18.50 25.20 -2.54
CA SER A 141 17.46 24.22 -2.88
C SER A 141 16.22 24.90 -3.47
N ILE A 142 15.83 26.06 -2.95
CA ILE A 142 14.73 26.87 -3.49
C ILE A 142 15.06 27.34 -4.91
N ALA A 143 16.26 27.90 -5.13
CA ALA A 143 16.68 28.32 -6.47
C ALA A 143 16.65 27.17 -7.48
N GLN A 144 17.18 26.00 -7.10
CA GLN A 144 17.21 24.83 -7.97
C GLN A 144 15.81 24.31 -8.31
N ALA A 145 14.91 24.20 -7.31
CA ALA A 145 13.55 23.75 -7.53
C ALA A 145 12.82 24.65 -8.55
N TYR A 146 12.88 25.97 -8.37
CA TYR A 146 12.24 26.92 -9.27
C TYR A 146 12.89 26.98 -10.65
N ASN A 147 14.21 26.80 -10.74
CA ASN A 147 14.90 26.71 -12.04
C ASN A 147 14.44 25.47 -12.83
N SER A 148 14.24 24.33 -12.17
CA SER A 148 13.77 23.10 -12.82
C SER A 148 12.29 23.16 -13.18
N GLU A 149 11.45 23.79 -12.36
CA GLU A 149 10.00 23.83 -12.56
C GLU A 149 9.56 24.93 -13.53
N TYR A 150 10.15 26.13 -13.41
CA TYR A 150 9.72 27.32 -14.16
C TYR A 150 10.77 27.82 -15.16
N GLN A 151 11.85 27.04 -15.38
CA GLN A 151 12.94 27.36 -16.33
C GLN A 151 13.59 28.73 -16.07
N LEU A 152 13.66 29.12 -14.80
CA LEU A 152 14.26 30.37 -14.36
C LEU A 152 15.79 30.25 -14.23
N LYS A 153 16.47 31.39 -14.15
CA LYS A 153 17.92 31.48 -13.88
C LYS A 153 18.18 32.07 -12.49
N LEU A 154 17.55 31.52 -11.46
CA LEU A 154 17.76 31.95 -10.08
C LEU A 154 19.07 31.40 -9.51
N THR A 155 19.71 32.21 -8.69
CA THR A 155 20.85 31.81 -7.86
C THR A 155 20.51 32.12 -6.40
N ALA A 156 21.15 31.41 -5.46
CA ALA A 156 20.98 31.70 -4.04
C ALA A 156 21.31 33.18 -3.72
N GLU A 157 22.27 33.74 -4.44
CA GLU A 157 22.70 35.14 -4.29
C GLU A 157 21.66 36.13 -4.83
N SER A 158 21.01 35.85 -5.97
CA SER A 158 19.94 36.72 -6.49
C SER A 158 18.73 36.77 -5.56
N ILE A 159 18.34 35.62 -4.99
CA ILE A 159 17.28 35.55 -3.97
C ILE A 159 17.68 36.34 -2.72
N ARG A 160 18.92 36.17 -2.26
CA ARG A 160 19.45 36.88 -1.09
C ARG A 160 19.38 38.39 -1.27
N GLN A 161 19.85 38.90 -2.42
CA GLN A 161 19.84 40.32 -2.75
C GLN A 161 18.42 40.87 -2.92
N ALA A 162 17.53 40.13 -3.58
CA ALA A 162 16.13 40.51 -3.75
C ALA A 162 15.42 40.71 -2.41
N ASN A 163 15.77 39.90 -1.40
CA ASN A 163 15.20 39.91 -0.06
C ASN A 163 16.06 40.63 1.00
N GLN A 164 17.13 41.33 0.59
CA GLN A 164 18.03 42.08 1.47
C GLN A 164 18.57 41.25 2.65
N LEU A 165 18.84 39.95 2.43
CA LEU A 165 19.29 39.05 3.49
C LEU A 165 20.79 39.19 3.77
N PRO A 166 21.24 39.19 5.03
CA PRO A 166 22.67 39.19 5.37
C PRO A 166 23.37 37.92 4.89
N LYS A 167 24.68 38.01 4.62
CA LYS A 167 25.49 36.85 4.21
C LYS A 167 25.53 35.82 5.34
N GLY A 168 25.08 34.59 5.05
CA GLY A 168 25.03 33.51 6.04
C GLY A 168 23.84 33.56 6.99
N ALA A 169 22.84 34.42 6.75
CA ALA A 169 21.62 34.44 7.54
C ALA A 169 20.86 33.11 7.44
N PRO A 170 20.47 32.48 8.56
CA PRO A 170 19.64 31.28 8.53
C PRO A 170 18.23 31.62 8.06
N LEU A 171 17.67 30.80 7.18
CA LEU A 171 16.26 30.91 6.77
C LEU A 171 15.35 30.41 7.88
N LYS A 172 14.26 31.14 8.14
CA LYS A 172 13.24 30.74 9.12
C LYS A 172 12.07 30.11 8.40
N VAL A 173 11.58 28.98 8.92
CA VAL A 173 10.35 28.36 8.41
C VAL A 173 9.19 29.35 8.52
N GLY A 174 8.40 29.49 7.46
CA GLY A 174 7.31 30.47 7.33
C GLY A 174 7.75 31.84 6.83
N GLN A 175 9.04 32.08 6.61
CA GLN A 175 9.54 33.32 6.02
C GLN A 175 9.11 33.42 4.55
N LYS A 176 8.57 34.58 4.15
CA LYS A 176 8.27 34.88 2.75
C LYS A 176 9.53 35.40 2.05
N LEU A 177 9.83 34.83 0.89
CA LEU A 177 10.91 35.22 0.01
C LEU A 177 10.36 35.62 -1.36
N LEU A 178 10.84 36.74 -1.86
CA LEU A 178 10.65 37.20 -3.23
C LEU A 178 11.72 36.59 -4.14
N LEU A 179 11.27 35.83 -5.13
CA LEU A 179 12.11 35.16 -6.13
C LEU A 179 12.05 35.99 -7.44
N PRO A 180 13.11 36.74 -7.80
CA PRO A 180 13.07 37.61 -8.98
C PRO A 180 12.95 36.76 -10.27
N SER A 181 12.05 37.15 -11.17
CA SER A 181 11.80 36.43 -12.44
C SER A 181 12.42 37.09 -13.67
N LYS A 182 13.25 38.13 -13.50
CA LYS A 182 14.01 38.80 -14.58
C LYS A 182 15.46 38.34 -14.62
#